data_AF-A0A1G0GBJ0-F1
#
_entry.id   AF-A0A1G0GBJ0-F1
#
_cell.length_a   1.000
_cell.length_b   1.000
_cell.length_c   1.000
_cell.angle_alpha   90.00
_cell.angle_beta   90.00
_cell.angle_gamma   90.00
#
_symmetry.space_group_name_H-M   'P 1'
#
loop_
_entity.id
_entity.type
_entity.pdbx_description
1 polymer ?
#
loop_
_entity_poly.entity_id
_entity_poly.type
_entity_poly.pdbx_seq_one_letter_code
_entity_poly.pdbx_strand_id
1 'polypeptide(L)'
;MFSKKSNKVSEYSMRILESKHIRDVLKHCTYNSMVIFDLDNTIVESAQELGGDQWFVNFIEYAAGIIVDRAEAISVVLGVYHAVQYHVDLRAVQSEAMRIIQILQDVGIPVLALTARSTNISEPTLRQLDKLGIQFSKQWDDEVFVVLRESQHVSIFEQGVVFCDGLDKGRCLDAFLKYKQLSPQHVVMMDDKEKYLWSVDSIMRTFDAQFIGLRYGYLDEKVKAFNLEKSMQELTEIAHELPKEIQSHLNRLNISMFSTKRVQEPIIHLSPTSIDIGHPGMG
;
A
#
# COMPACT_ATOMS: atom_id res chain seq x y z
N MET A 1 -29.59 16.01 52.27
CA MET A 1 -29.72 14.90 51.30
C MET A 1 -29.52 15.49 49.91
N PHE A 2 -28.27 15.61 49.44
CA PHE A 2 -27.97 16.12 48.10
C PHE A 2 -26.85 15.30 47.47
N SER A 3 -27.29 14.52 46.48
CA SER A 3 -26.62 13.94 45.32
C SER A 3 -25.09 13.80 45.37
N LYS A 4 -24.62 12.55 45.52
CA LYS A 4 -23.30 12.12 45.08
C LYS A 4 -23.24 12.26 43.56
N LYS A 5 -22.41 13.17 43.04
CA LYS A 5 -21.95 13.12 41.66
C LYS A 5 -21.22 11.80 41.45
N SER A 6 -21.83 10.89 40.70
CA SER A 6 -21.18 9.69 40.21
C SER A 6 -20.15 10.09 39.15
N ASN A 7 -18.88 10.20 39.54
CA ASN A 7 -17.77 10.16 38.59
C ASN A 7 -17.70 8.74 38.02
N LYS A 8 -18.43 8.51 36.93
CA LYS A 8 -18.20 7.33 36.10
C LYS A 8 -17.14 7.74 35.07
N VAL A 9 -15.88 7.60 35.45
CA VAL A 9 -14.78 7.59 34.48
C VAL A 9 -15.10 6.42 33.55
N SER A 10 -15.34 6.69 32.27
CA SER A 10 -15.46 5.64 31.27
C SER A 10 -14.15 4.85 31.32
N GLU A 11 -14.24 3.54 31.54
CA GLU A 11 -13.05 2.68 31.53
C GLU A 11 -12.67 2.49 30.07
N TYR A 12 -11.78 3.36 29.57
CA TYR A 12 -11.22 3.26 28.23
C TYR A 12 -10.52 1.90 28.09
N SER A 13 -11.13 0.97 27.34
CA SER A 13 -10.54 -0.33 27.06
C SER A 13 -9.94 -0.32 25.66
N MET A 14 -8.62 -0.22 25.57
CA MET A 14 -7.89 -0.49 24.33
C MET A 14 -7.43 -1.94 24.29
N ARG A 15 -7.58 -2.55 23.11
CA ARG A 15 -7.02 -3.86 22.79
C ARG A 15 -6.51 -3.83 21.36
N ILE A 16 -5.20 -4.01 21.19
CA ILE A 16 -4.62 -4.42 19.90
C ILE A 16 -4.52 -5.94 19.92
N LEU A 17 -5.17 -6.58 18.97
CA LEU A 17 -5.28 -8.04 18.85
C LEU A 17 -4.68 -8.48 17.52
N GLU A 18 -3.97 -9.59 17.53
CA GLU A 18 -3.50 -10.22 16.30
C GLU A 18 -4.66 -10.90 15.56
N SER A 19 -4.74 -10.73 14.25
CA SER A 19 -5.71 -11.40 13.38
C SER A 19 -5.08 -11.81 12.07
N LYS A 20 -5.55 -12.92 11.49
CA LYS A 20 -5.19 -13.37 10.12
C LYS A 20 -6.39 -13.38 9.18
N HIS A 21 -7.54 -12.89 9.61
CA HIS A 21 -8.79 -13.00 8.84
C HIS A 21 -9.54 -11.69 8.85
N ILE A 22 -9.84 -11.17 7.65
CA ILE A 22 -10.54 -9.89 7.49
C ILE A 22 -11.91 -9.89 8.20
N ARG A 23 -12.57 -11.05 8.24
CA ARG A 23 -13.86 -11.24 8.94
C ARG A 23 -13.80 -11.04 10.46
N ASP A 24 -12.62 -11.03 11.07
CA ASP A 24 -12.49 -10.86 12.52
C ASP A 24 -12.98 -9.49 12.98
N VAL A 25 -13.01 -8.48 12.09
CA VAL A 25 -13.67 -7.19 12.36
C VAL A 25 -15.11 -7.38 12.85
N LEU A 26 -15.84 -8.35 12.30
CA LEU A 26 -17.24 -8.58 12.62
C LEU A 26 -17.44 -9.04 14.08
N LYS A 27 -16.45 -9.74 14.66
CA LYS A 27 -16.49 -10.21 16.06
C LYS A 27 -16.46 -9.05 17.06
N HIS A 28 -15.94 -7.92 16.61
CA HIS A 28 -15.71 -6.74 17.42
C HIS A 28 -16.67 -5.61 17.07
N CYS A 29 -17.50 -5.74 16.03
CA CYS A 29 -18.46 -4.72 15.66
C CYS A 29 -19.72 -4.76 16.54
N THR A 30 -20.25 -3.57 16.78
CA THR A 30 -21.53 -3.26 17.41
C THR A 30 -22.28 -2.25 16.53
N TYR A 31 -23.56 -2.02 16.78
CA TYR A 31 -24.38 -1.09 15.98
C TYR A 31 -23.89 0.37 16.00
N ASN A 32 -23.07 0.75 16.98
CA ASN A 32 -22.47 2.09 17.11
C ASN A 32 -20.98 2.12 16.73
N SER A 33 -20.49 1.09 16.06
CA SER A 33 -19.11 1.03 15.57
C SER A 33 -18.91 1.89 14.33
N MET A 34 -17.71 2.42 14.16
CA MET A 34 -17.12 2.78 12.87
C MET A 34 -16.00 1.78 12.57
N VAL A 35 -15.92 1.29 11.34
CA VAL A 35 -14.88 0.36 10.91
C VAL A 35 -13.91 1.07 9.98
N ILE A 36 -12.61 0.89 10.26
CA ILE A 36 -11.54 1.49 9.48
C ILE A 36 -10.63 0.38 8.95
N PHE A 37 -10.35 0.41 7.65
CA PHE A 37 -9.40 -0.52 7.03
C PHE A 37 -8.20 0.24 6.49
N ASP A 38 -7.00 -0.27 6.74
CA ASP A 38 -5.89 0.02 5.86
C ASP A 38 -6.10 -0.65 4.49
N LEU A 39 -5.37 -0.18 3.47
CA LEU A 39 -5.42 -0.76 2.13
C LEU A 39 -4.31 -1.79 1.90
N ASP A 40 -3.06 -1.35 1.90
CA ASP A 40 -1.92 -2.17 1.50
C ASP A 40 -1.65 -3.30 2.49
N ASN A 41 -1.46 -4.51 1.97
CA ASN A 41 -1.29 -5.72 2.77
C ASN A 41 -2.45 -6.05 3.73
N THR A 42 -3.57 -5.33 3.65
CA THR A 42 -4.77 -5.53 4.48
C THR A 42 -5.98 -5.89 3.62
N ILE A 43 -6.39 -5.00 2.71
CA ILE A 43 -7.51 -5.21 1.78
C ILE A 43 -6.99 -5.64 0.40
N VAL A 44 -5.93 -4.98 -0.06
CA VAL A 44 -5.30 -5.22 -1.37
C VAL A 44 -3.79 -5.37 -1.22
N GLU A 45 -3.18 -6.06 -2.18
CA GLU A 45 -1.74 -6.12 -2.36
C GLU A 45 -1.41 -6.05 -3.86
N SER A 46 -0.17 -5.74 -4.20
CA SER A 46 0.29 -5.88 -5.59
C SER A 46 0.21 -7.34 -6.04
N ALA A 47 -0.23 -7.56 -7.27
CA ALA A 47 -0.27 -8.87 -7.90
C ALA A 47 1.14 -9.39 -8.23
N GLN A 48 2.10 -8.49 -8.42
CA GLN A 48 3.52 -8.75 -8.64
C GLN A 48 4.37 -8.41 -7.39
N GLU A 49 5.69 -8.62 -7.44
CA GLU A 49 6.58 -8.09 -6.37
C GLU A 49 6.75 -6.57 -6.51
N LEU A 50 6.74 -6.07 -7.75
CA LEU A 50 6.76 -4.66 -8.11
C LEU A 50 5.50 -3.93 -7.61
N GLY A 51 5.65 -2.67 -7.22
CA GLY A 51 4.53 -1.77 -6.92
C GLY A 51 4.00 -1.83 -5.48
N GLY A 52 4.41 -2.81 -4.67
CA GLY A 52 3.98 -2.94 -3.28
C GLY A 52 4.79 -2.11 -2.26
N ASP A 53 4.31 -2.06 -1.02
CA ASP A 53 4.96 -1.40 0.12
C ASP A 53 6.39 -1.91 0.35
N GLN A 54 6.58 -3.23 0.29
CA GLN A 54 7.91 -3.85 0.47
C GLN A 54 8.89 -3.43 -0.63
N TRP A 55 8.43 -3.36 -1.88
CA TRP A 55 9.26 -2.89 -2.98
C TRP A 55 9.66 -1.43 -2.77
N PHE A 56 8.71 -0.56 -2.42
CA PHE A 56 9.00 0.86 -2.19
C PHE A 56 10.07 1.06 -1.11
N VAL A 57 9.91 0.43 0.05
CA VAL A 57 10.87 0.55 1.16
C VAL A 57 12.26 0.02 0.78
N ASN A 58 12.34 -1.16 0.18
CA ASN A 58 13.63 -1.73 -0.23
C ASN A 58 14.28 -0.96 -1.38
N PHE A 59 13.48 -0.36 -2.27
CA PHE A 59 13.99 0.43 -3.38
C PHE A 59 14.58 1.77 -2.90
N ILE A 60 14.01 2.38 -1.86
CA ILE A 60 14.63 3.54 -1.18
C ILE A 60 16.02 3.17 -0.65
N GLU A 61 16.16 2.04 0.03
CA GLU A 61 17.46 1.63 0.57
C GLU A 61 18.48 1.29 -0.54
N TYR A 62 18.03 0.63 -1.62
CA TYR A 62 18.86 0.43 -2.81
C TYR A 62 19.32 1.76 -3.40
N ALA A 63 18.40 2.71 -3.61
CA ALA A 63 18.71 4.02 -4.15
C ALA A 63 19.64 4.84 -3.25
N ALA A 64 19.47 4.75 -1.92
CA ALA A 64 20.36 5.39 -0.95
C ALA A 64 21.78 4.81 -0.94
N GLY A 65 21.97 3.57 -1.44
CA GLY A 65 23.29 3.00 -1.69
C GLY A 65 24.02 3.60 -2.91
N ILE A 66 23.30 4.32 -3.78
CA ILE A 66 23.82 4.89 -5.03
C ILE A 66 23.84 6.43 -4.96
N ILE A 67 22.77 7.03 -4.43
CA ILE A 67 22.57 8.48 -4.33
C ILE A 67 22.93 8.91 -2.92
N VAL A 68 23.92 9.81 -2.79
CA VAL A 68 24.47 10.25 -1.51
C VAL A 68 23.44 11.02 -0.67
N ASP A 69 22.66 11.90 -1.31
CA ASP A 69 21.58 12.61 -0.61
C ASP A 69 20.35 11.70 -0.48
N ARG A 70 20.03 11.33 0.76
CA ARG A 70 18.86 10.47 1.05
C ARG A 70 17.54 11.14 0.67
N ALA A 71 17.41 12.46 0.80
CA ALA A 71 16.19 13.15 0.41
C ALA A 71 15.99 13.07 -1.11
N GLU A 72 17.08 13.21 -1.87
CA GLU A 72 17.07 13.01 -3.31
C GLU A 72 16.76 11.55 -3.68
N ALA A 73 17.36 10.56 -2.99
CA ALA A 73 17.08 9.14 -3.21
C ALA A 73 15.57 8.82 -3.04
N ILE A 74 14.96 9.32 -1.97
CA ILE A 74 13.52 9.18 -1.72
C ILE A 74 12.71 9.85 -2.83
N SER A 75 13.07 11.08 -3.22
CA SER A 75 12.37 11.82 -4.27
C SER A 75 12.39 11.07 -5.61
N VAL A 76 13.56 10.54 -6.00
CA VAL A 76 13.73 9.72 -7.20
C VAL A 76 12.86 8.46 -7.15
N VAL A 77 12.93 7.72 -6.04
CA VAL A 77 12.14 6.48 -5.88
C VAL A 77 10.65 6.78 -5.84
N LEU A 78 10.22 7.87 -5.23
CA LEU A 78 8.83 8.30 -5.19
C LEU A 78 8.29 8.60 -6.60
N GLY A 79 9.09 9.28 -7.43
CA GLY A 79 8.75 9.52 -8.83
C GLY A 79 8.57 8.21 -9.62
N VAL A 80 9.48 7.25 -9.45
CA VAL A 80 9.36 5.93 -10.08
C VAL A 80 8.12 5.19 -9.54
N TYR A 81 7.93 5.17 -8.23
CA TYR A 81 6.82 4.51 -7.56
C TYR A 81 5.47 5.00 -8.10
N HIS A 82 5.28 6.32 -8.21
CA HIS A 82 4.06 6.89 -8.76
C HIS A 82 3.79 6.46 -10.21
N ALA A 83 4.82 6.46 -11.06
CA ALA A 83 4.67 6.04 -12.45
C ALA A 83 4.31 4.54 -12.55
N VAL A 84 4.94 3.70 -11.73
CA VAL A 84 4.71 2.26 -11.70
C VAL A 84 3.27 1.91 -11.28
N GLN A 85 2.60 2.70 -10.43
CA GLN A 85 1.21 2.44 -10.02
C GLN A 85 0.20 2.39 -11.18
N TYR A 86 0.55 2.92 -12.36
CA TYR A 86 -0.30 2.82 -13.56
C TYR A 86 -0.11 1.51 -14.35
N HIS A 87 0.94 0.74 -14.05
CA HIS A 87 1.29 -0.49 -14.77
C HIS A 87 1.16 -1.76 -13.91
N VAL A 88 1.05 -1.62 -12.59
CA VAL A 88 0.85 -2.75 -11.67
C VAL A 88 -0.62 -2.97 -11.39
N ASP A 89 -1.00 -4.24 -11.24
CA ASP A 89 -2.36 -4.63 -10.84
C ASP A 89 -2.40 -4.95 -9.35
N LEU A 90 -3.48 -4.55 -8.71
CA LEU A 90 -3.83 -4.96 -7.35
C LEU A 90 -4.68 -6.23 -7.39
N ARG A 91 -4.56 -7.00 -6.33
CA ARG A 91 -5.47 -8.11 -6.02
C ARG A 91 -5.96 -8.01 -4.59
N ALA A 92 -7.16 -8.51 -4.34
CA ALA A 92 -7.67 -8.63 -2.98
C ALA A 92 -6.81 -9.62 -2.17
N VAL A 93 -6.45 -9.24 -0.94
CA VAL A 93 -5.66 -10.12 -0.04
C VAL A 93 -6.47 -11.35 0.36
N GLN A 94 -7.76 -11.15 0.66
CA GLN A 94 -8.73 -12.21 0.89
C GLN A 94 -9.97 -11.94 0.05
N SER A 95 -10.48 -12.97 -0.62
CA SER A 95 -11.64 -12.85 -1.54
C SER A 95 -12.93 -12.40 -0.84
N GLU A 96 -13.02 -12.54 0.48
CA GLU A 96 -14.18 -12.13 1.26
C GLU A 96 -14.18 -10.64 1.64
N ALA A 97 -13.08 -9.90 1.45
CA ALA A 97 -12.95 -8.51 1.88
C ALA A 97 -14.07 -7.61 1.35
N MET A 98 -14.37 -7.69 0.05
CA MET A 98 -15.48 -6.98 -0.59
C MET A 98 -16.82 -7.27 0.10
N ARG A 99 -17.11 -8.54 0.36
CA ARG A 99 -18.37 -8.96 0.99
C ARG A 99 -18.47 -8.47 2.44
N ILE A 100 -17.38 -8.47 3.19
CA ILE A 100 -17.34 -7.96 4.57
C ILE A 100 -17.60 -6.46 4.59
N ILE A 101 -16.94 -5.69 3.72
CA ILE A 101 -17.19 -4.24 3.58
C ILE A 101 -18.65 -3.99 3.24
N GLN A 102 -19.21 -4.72 2.26
CA GLN A 102 -20.59 -4.56 1.85
C GLN A 102 -21.58 -4.86 2.98
N ILE A 103 -21.38 -5.94 3.73
CA ILE A 103 -22.22 -6.31 4.87
C ILE A 103 -22.22 -5.20 5.92
N LEU A 104 -21.04 -4.68 6.29
CA LEU A 104 -20.91 -3.60 7.26
C LEU A 104 -21.67 -2.35 6.81
N GLN A 105 -21.51 -1.96 5.54
CA GLN A 105 -22.20 -0.82 4.96
C GLN A 105 -23.73 -1.03 4.93
N ASP A 106 -24.19 -2.23 4.56
CA ASP A 106 -25.61 -2.59 4.43
C ASP A 106 -26.35 -2.55 5.77
N VAL A 107 -25.66 -2.89 6.86
CA VAL A 107 -26.23 -2.82 8.22
C VAL A 107 -26.06 -1.43 8.86
N GLY A 108 -25.56 -0.45 8.11
CA GLY A 108 -25.45 0.94 8.55
C GLY A 108 -24.23 1.25 9.42
N ILE A 109 -23.24 0.35 9.50
CA ILE A 109 -21.96 0.62 10.18
C ILE A 109 -21.08 1.46 9.25
N PRO A 110 -20.65 2.68 9.62
CA PRO A 110 -19.75 3.48 8.79
C PRO A 110 -18.43 2.76 8.52
N VAL A 111 -18.05 2.66 7.24
CA VAL A 111 -16.78 2.04 6.81
C VAL A 111 -15.90 3.07 6.10
N LEU A 112 -14.65 3.18 6.53
CA LEU A 112 -13.64 4.09 5.97
C LEU A 112 -12.39 3.31 5.59
N ALA A 113 -11.73 3.67 4.49
CA ALA A 113 -10.35 3.28 4.25
C ALA A 113 -9.38 4.39 4.67
N LEU A 114 -8.27 4.04 5.30
CA LEU A 114 -7.25 4.98 5.79
C LEU A 114 -5.85 4.47 5.42
N THR A 115 -5.25 5.07 4.39
CA THR A 115 -4.00 4.58 3.77
C THR A 115 -2.86 5.59 3.87
N ALA A 116 -1.62 5.09 3.97
CA ALA A 116 -0.43 5.91 3.90
C ALA A 116 -0.02 6.30 2.46
N ARG A 117 -0.70 5.76 1.44
CA ARG A 117 -0.44 6.06 0.02
C ARG A 117 -0.47 7.57 -0.26
N SER A 118 0.39 7.98 -1.21
CA SER A 118 0.42 9.36 -1.70
C SER A 118 -0.88 9.74 -2.41
N THR A 119 -1.25 11.01 -2.31
CA THR A 119 -2.37 11.55 -3.09
C THR A 119 -2.10 11.57 -4.58
N ASN A 120 -0.84 11.55 -5.00
CA ASN A 120 -0.47 11.42 -6.42
C ASN A 120 -0.88 10.08 -7.04
N ILE A 121 -1.20 9.08 -6.22
CA ILE A 121 -1.65 7.76 -6.68
C ILE A 121 -3.09 7.46 -6.24
N SER A 122 -3.88 8.46 -5.85
CA SER A 122 -5.29 8.25 -5.50
C SER A 122 -6.10 7.72 -6.69
N GLU A 123 -5.99 8.36 -7.85
CA GLU A 123 -6.67 7.96 -9.08
C GLU A 123 -6.38 6.51 -9.48
N PRO A 124 -5.12 6.05 -9.64
CA PRO A 124 -4.86 4.66 -9.99
C PRO A 124 -5.31 3.71 -8.88
N THR A 125 -5.21 4.11 -7.60
CA THR A 125 -5.69 3.26 -6.48
C THR A 125 -7.20 3.06 -6.54
N LEU A 126 -7.99 4.13 -6.67
CA LEU A 126 -9.45 4.07 -6.71
C LEU A 126 -9.95 3.30 -7.94
N ARG A 127 -9.33 3.55 -9.10
CA ARG A 127 -9.65 2.83 -10.34
C ARG A 127 -9.39 1.33 -10.20
N GLN A 128 -8.35 0.93 -9.46
CA GLN A 128 -8.05 -0.48 -9.22
C GLN A 128 -8.95 -1.12 -8.15
N LEU A 129 -9.34 -0.38 -7.11
CA LEU A 129 -10.35 -0.84 -6.15
C LEU A 129 -11.69 -1.10 -6.84
N ASP A 130 -12.11 -0.20 -7.75
CA ASP A 130 -13.34 -0.36 -8.54
C ASP A 130 -13.28 -1.59 -9.46
N LYS A 131 -12.15 -1.82 -10.15
CA LYS A 131 -11.92 -3.06 -10.93
C LYS A 131 -12.08 -4.34 -10.10
N LEU A 132 -11.74 -4.29 -8.81
CA LEU A 132 -11.89 -5.40 -7.87
C LEU A 132 -13.29 -5.47 -7.23
N GLY A 133 -14.18 -4.53 -7.53
CA GLY A 133 -15.50 -4.40 -6.91
C GLY A 133 -15.46 -3.93 -5.45
N ILE A 134 -14.32 -3.41 -4.98
CA ILE A 134 -14.16 -2.95 -3.61
C ILE A 134 -14.55 -1.46 -3.55
N GLN A 135 -15.64 -1.16 -2.84
CA GLN A 135 -16.19 0.19 -2.78
C GLN A 135 -16.37 0.66 -1.34
N PHE A 136 -15.69 1.76 -0.98
CA PHE A 136 -15.85 2.40 0.32
C PHE A 136 -16.88 3.54 0.29
N SER A 137 -17.21 4.08 -0.89
CA SER A 137 -18.03 5.27 -1.10
C SER A 137 -19.50 5.14 -0.71
N LYS A 138 -20.04 3.92 -0.56
CA LYS A 138 -21.50 3.69 -0.40
C LYS A 138 -22.18 4.52 0.70
N GLN A 139 -21.45 4.88 1.76
CA GLN A 139 -21.98 5.62 2.92
C GLN A 139 -21.51 7.08 2.97
N TRP A 140 -20.81 7.53 1.95
CA TRP A 140 -20.22 8.87 1.88
C TRP A 140 -20.75 9.59 0.65
N ASP A 141 -20.87 10.91 0.74
CA ASP A 141 -21.15 11.72 -0.44
C ASP A 141 -19.95 11.68 -1.40
N ASP A 142 -20.18 11.91 -2.69
CA ASP A 142 -19.17 11.97 -3.76
C ASP A 142 -18.25 13.21 -3.68
N GLU A 143 -17.94 13.65 -2.46
CA GLU A 143 -17.11 14.81 -2.17
C GLU A 143 -15.62 14.46 -2.16
N VAL A 144 -14.81 15.31 -2.78
CA VAL A 144 -13.35 15.29 -2.66
C VAL A 144 -12.90 16.54 -1.91
N PHE A 145 -12.17 16.36 -0.81
CA PHE A 145 -11.66 17.48 -0.03
C PHE A 145 -10.31 17.21 0.62
N VAL A 146 -9.60 18.29 0.92
CA VAL A 146 -8.33 18.22 1.68
C VAL A 146 -8.64 18.01 3.15
N VAL A 147 -8.14 16.92 3.71
CA VAL A 147 -8.29 16.55 5.12
C VAL A 147 -7.28 17.31 5.97
N LEU A 148 -6.01 17.31 5.56
CA LEU A 148 -4.90 17.91 6.31
C LEU A 148 -3.79 18.33 5.36
N ARG A 149 -3.15 19.48 5.63
CA ARG A 149 -2.01 19.98 4.86
C ARG A 149 -0.84 20.30 5.79
N GLU A 150 0.31 19.67 5.56
CA GLU A 150 1.52 19.88 6.34
C GLU A 150 2.75 19.89 5.46
N SER A 151 3.44 21.04 5.42
CA SER A 151 4.61 21.24 4.57
C SER A 151 4.29 20.86 3.11
N GLN A 152 5.01 19.86 2.56
CA GLN A 152 4.81 19.37 1.19
C GLN A 152 3.63 18.38 1.07
N HIS A 153 3.17 17.83 2.19
CA HIS A 153 2.24 16.70 2.21
C HIS A 153 0.79 17.16 2.30
N VAL A 154 -0.07 16.52 1.53
CA VAL A 154 -1.50 16.86 1.44
C VAL A 154 -2.31 15.59 1.56
N SER A 155 -3.03 15.45 2.68
CA SER A 155 -4.00 14.39 2.87
C SER A 155 -5.34 14.79 2.28
N ILE A 156 -5.99 13.88 1.55
CA ILE A 156 -7.32 14.08 0.96
C ILE A 156 -8.26 12.95 1.34
N PHE A 157 -9.55 13.24 1.31
CA PHE A 157 -10.61 12.27 1.30
C PHE A 157 -11.22 12.19 -0.08
N GLU A 158 -11.38 10.98 -0.61
CA GLU A 158 -12.03 10.71 -1.88
C GLU A 158 -12.67 9.31 -1.87
N GLN A 159 -13.95 9.20 -2.23
CA GLN A 159 -14.68 7.93 -2.39
C GLN A 159 -14.59 6.98 -1.18
N GLY A 160 -14.64 7.51 0.04
CA GLY A 160 -14.55 6.72 1.28
C GLY A 160 -13.12 6.33 1.68
N VAL A 161 -12.10 6.89 1.03
CA VAL A 161 -10.69 6.66 1.32
C VAL A 161 -10.02 7.95 1.77
N VAL A 162 -9.36 7.93 2.92
CA VAL A 162 -8.43 8.98 3.35
C VAL A 162 -7.02 8.58 2.93
N PHE A 163 -6.45 9.34 1.99
CA PHE A 163 -5.06 9.21 1.56
C PHE A 163 -4.19 10.13 2.39
N CYS A 164 -3.40 9.59 3.31
CA CYS A 164 -2.62 10.38 4.26
C CYS A 164 -1.37 11.02 3.68
N ASP A 165 -0.90 10.60 2.50
CA ASP A 165 0.29 11.16 1.85
C ASP A 165 1.54 11.11 2.75
N GLY A 166 1.74 9.98 3.44
CA GLY A 166 2.83 9.79 4.39
C GLY A 166 2.65 10.48 5.76
N LEU A 167 1.60 11.28 5.96
CA LEU A 167 1.28 11.86 7.26
C LEU A 167 0.82 10.78 8.26
N ASP A 168 0.85 11.14 9.54
CA ASP A 168 0.34 10.29 10.61
C ASP A 168 -1.16 9.99 10.41
N LYS A 169 -1.52 8.70 10.40
CA LYS A 169 -2.89 8.23 10.13
C LYS A 169 -3.88 8.71 11.18
N GLY A 170 -3.49 8.70 12.46
CA GLY A 170 -4.29 9.25 13.55
C GLY A 170 -4.63 10.71 13.29
N ARG A 171 -3.64 11.56 13.00
CA ARG A 171 -3.86 12.98 12.73
C ARG A 171 -4.75 13.22 11.50
N CYS A 172 -4.60 12.42 10.45
CA CYS A 172 -5.50 12.50 9.30
C CYS A 172 -6.93 12.10 9.66
N LEU A 173 -7.11 11.04 10.44
CA LEU A 173 -8.42 10.62 10.93
C LEU A 173 -9.06 11.68 11.84
N ASP A 174 -8.30 12.28 12.77
CA ASP A 174 -8.77 13.38 13.62
C ASP A 174 -9.31 14.54 12.79
N ALA A 175 -8.54 14.99 11.80
CA ALA A 175 -8.94 16.07 10.90
C ALA A 175 -10.18 15.71 10.09
N PHE A 176 -10.27 14.47 9.58
CA PHE A 176 -11.44 13.97 8.87
C PHE A 176 -12.70 13.96 9.75
N LEU A 177 -12.59 13.40 10.97
CA LEU A 177 -13.71 13.33 11.92
C LEU A 177 -14.20 14.72 12.30
N LYS A 178 -13.29 15.65 12.58
CA LYS A 178 -13.64 17.05 12.86
C LYS A 178 -14.32 17.73 11.67
N TYR A 179 -13.82 17.52 10.46
CA TYR A 179 -14.42 18.09 9.24
C TYR A 179 -15.85 17.58 9.04
N LYS A 180 -16.06 16.26 9.14
CA LYS A 180 -17.40 15.64 9.02
C LYS A 180 -18.26 15.78 10.29
N GLN A 181 -17.74 16.43 11.34
CA GLN A 181 -18.40 16.60 12.64
C GLN A 181 -18.85 15.27 13.25
N LEU A 182 -18.04 14.23 13.09
CA LEU A 182 -18.27 12.89 13.61
C LEU A 182 -17.60 12.72 14.97
N SER A 183 -18.28 12.03 15.89
CA SER A 183 -17.76 11.66 17.21
C SER A 183 -18.06 10.19 17.49
N PRO A 184 -17.23 9.27 16.95
CA PRO A 184 -17.47 7.85 17.09
C PRO A 184 -17.40 7.44 18.56
N GLN A 185 -18.24 6.50 18.97
CA GLN A 185 -18.23 5.95 20.34
C GLN A 185 -17.44 4.64 20.43
N HIS A 186 -17.28 3.98 19.28
CA HIS A 186 -16.56 2.73 19.14
C HIS A 186 -15.92 2.66 17.76
N VAL A 187 -14.63 2.33 17.70
CA VAL A 187 -13.88 2.17 16.46
C VAL A 187 -13.19 0.81 16.44
N VAL A 188 -13.39 0.08 15.35
CA VAL A 188 -12.66 -1.15 15.03
C VAL A 188 -11.77 -0.85 13.82
N MET A 189 -10.46 -0.95 13.98
CA MET A 189 -9.52 -0.72 12.89
C MET A 189 -8.73 -1.98 12.57
N MET A 190 -8.50 -2.27 11.30
CA MET A 190 -7.60 -3.32 10.85
C MET A 190 -6.47 -2.75 9.98
N ASP A 191 -5.23 -3.10 10.30
CA ASP A 191 -4.02 -2.61 9.65
C ASP A 191 -2.88 -3.64 9.82
N ASP A 192 -2.02 -3.83 8.82
CA ASP A 192 -0.89 -4.77 8.90
C ASP A 192 0.23 -4.26 9.81
N LYS A 193 0.31 -2.92 10.01
CA LYS A 193 1.34 -2.27 10.81
C LYS A 193 0.78 -1.76 12.13
N GLU A 194 1.24 -2.40 13.20
CA GLU A 194 0.85 -2.08 14.58
C GLU A 194 0.99 -0.58 14.93
N LYS A 195 2.03 0.10 14.43
CA LYS A 195 2.26 1.55 14.66
C LYS A 195 1.07 2.42 14.25
N TYR A 196 0.32 2.04 13.22
CA TYR A 196 -0.84 2.80 12.75
C TYR A 196 -2.06 2.58 13.64
N LEU A 197 -2.21 1.39 14.22
CA LEU A 197 -3.22 1.12 15.24
C LEU A 197 -2.97 1.97 16.49
N TRP A 198 -1.72 2.08 16.95
CA TRP A 198 -1.35 2.96 18.06
C TRP A 198 -1.59 4.44 17.76
N SER A 199 -1.28 4.87 16.54
CA SER A 199 -1.54 6.24 16.08
C SER A 199 -3.04 6.57 16.15
N VAL A 200 -3.91 5.70 15.66
CA VAL A 200 -5.37 5.90 15.73
C VAL A 200 -5.91 5.78 17.16
N ASP A 201 -5.44 4.82 17.96
CA ASP A 201 -5.79 4.69 19.39
C ASP A 201 -5.58 6.02 20.13
N SER A 202 -4.42 6.66 19.90
CA SER A 202 -4.07 7.91 20.56
C SER A 202 -5.10 9.02 20.32
N ILE A 203 -5.71 9.03 19.14
CA ILE A 203 -6.76 9.99 18.78
C ILE A 203 -8.10 9.57 19.36
N MET A 204 -8.47 8.29 19.29
CA MET A 204 -9.76 7.80 19.82
C MET A 204 -9.93 8.08 21.31
N ARG A 205 -8.83 8.07 22.08
CA ARG A 205 -8.83 8.55 23.48
C ARG A 205 -9.33 9.97 23.65
N THR A 206 -8.99 10.87 22.72
CA THR A 206 -9.43 12.27 22.79
C THR A 206 -10.91 12.44 22.48
N PHE A 207 -11.53 11.44 21.85
CA PHE A 207 -12.97 11.36 21.59
C PHE A 207 -13.73 10.56 22.66
N ASP A 208 -13.05 10.01 23.68
CA ASP A 208 -13.61 9.04 24.65
C ASP A 208 -14.26 7.83 23.95
N ALA A 209 -13.73 7.46 22.78
CA ALA A 209 -14.23 6.37 21.95
C ALA A 209 -13.54 5.06 22.32
N GLN A 210 -14.28 3.96 22.47
CA GLN A 210 -13.67 2.64 22.60
C GLN A 210 -12.90 2.27 21.33
N PHE A 211 -11.70 1.70 21.45
CA PHE A 211 -10.87 1.34 20.31
C PHE A 211 -10.44 -0.13 20.36
N ILE A 212 -10.69 -0.85 19.28
CA ILE A 212 -10.19 -2.20 19.03
C ILE A 212 -9.34 -2.15 17.75
N GLY A 213 -8.03 -2.35 17.91
CA GLY A 213 -7.11 -2.51 16.80
C GLY A 213 -6.92 -3.99 16.48
N LEU A 214 -6.99 -4.35 15.21
CA LEU A 214 -6.69 -5.69 14.71
C LEU A 214 -5.41 -5.60 13.88
N ARG A 215 -4.30 -6.05 14.44
CA ARG A 215 -3.06 -6.20 13.68
C ARG A 215 -3.28 -7.37 12.72
N TYR A 216 -3.34 -7.06 11.44
CA TYR A 216 -3.56 -8.03 10.37
C TYR A 216 -2.25 -8.68 9.90
N GLY A 217 -2.01 -9.93 10.30
CA GLY A 217 -0.79 -10.68 10.00
C GLY A 217 -0.93 -11.74 8.91
N TYR A 218 -1.91 -11.63 8.00
CA TYR A 218 -2.14 -12.65 6.97
C TYR A 218 -0.98 -12.76 5.97
N LEU A 219 -0.39 -11.62 5.57
CA LEU A 219 0.69 -11.56 4.58
C LEU A 219 2.10 -11.54 5.20
N ASP A 220 2.25 -11.67 6.51
CA ASP A 220 3.55 -11.57 7.20
C ASP A 220 4.65 -12.43 6.58
N GLU A 221 4.35 -13.69 6.29
CA GLU A 221 5.34 -14.61 5.71
C GLU A 221 5.66 -14.25 4.26
N LYS A 222 4.68 -13.76 3.48
CA LYS A 222 4.92 -13.24 2.13
C LYS A 222 5.81 -11.99 2.18
N VAL A 223 5.51 -11.06 3.08
CA VAL A 223 6.28 -9.82 3.30
C VAL A 223 7.73 -10.15 3.69
N LYS A 224 7.95 -11.12 4.58
CA LYS A 224 9.30 -11.58 4.95
C LYS A 224 10.04 -12.25 3.78
N ALA A 225 9.32 -12.91 2.89
CA ALA A 225 9.86 -13.60 1.72
C ALA A 225 9.99 -12.70 0.47
N PHE A 226 9.77 -11.38 0.61
CA PHE A 226 9.86 -10.41 -0.48
C PHE A 226 11.17 -10.53 -1.26
N ASN A 227 11.09 -10.48 -2.59
CA ASN A 227 12.25 -10.63 -3.48
C ASN A 227 12.54 -9.33 -4.25
N LEU A 228 13.52 -8.57 -3.77
CA LEU A 228 13.95 -7.33 -4.40
C LEU A 228 14.44 -7.55 -5.84
N GLU A 229 15.27 -8.56 -6.08
CA GLU A 229 15.81 -8.84 -7.41
C GLU A 229 14.71 -9.10 -8.44
N LYS A 230 13.70 -9.89 -8.06
CA LYS A 230 12.52 -10.15 -8.90
C LYS A 230 11.73 -8.86 -9.16
N SER A 231 11.49 -8.04 -8.14
CA SER A 231 10.79 -6.75 -8.35
C SER A 231 11.56 -5.81 -9.29
N MET A 232 12.91 -5.84 -9.27
CA MET A 232 13.74 -5.04 -10.16
C MET A 232 13.76 -5.58 -11.60
N GLN A 233 13.65 -6.91 -11.77
CA GLN A 233 13.43 -7.54 -13.08
C GLN A 233 12.10 -7.07 -13.67
N GLU A 234 11.01 -7.17 -12.91
CA GLU A 234 9.69 -6.68 -13.30
C GLU A 234 9.71 -5.18 -13.66
N LEU A 235 10.42 -4.35 -12.88
CA LEU A 235 10.60 -2.93 -13.20
C LEU A 235 11.33 -2.72 -14.54
N THR A 236 12.34 -3.53 -14.82
CA THR A 236 13.12 -3.45 -16.07
C THR A 236 12.26 -3.78 -17.29
N GLU A 237 11.33 -4.72 -17.15
CA GLU A 237 10.41 -5.12 -18.23
C GLU A 237 9.52 -3.95 -18.68
N ILE A 238 8.97 -3.18 -17.73
CA ILE A 238 8.09 -2.04 -18.03
C ILE A 238 8.85 -0.71 -18.21
N ALA A 239 10.17 -0.67 -17.96
CA ALA A 239 10.95 0.57 -17.94
C ALA A 239 10.80 1.41 -19.22
N HIS A 240 10.66 0.75 -20.36
CA HIS A 240 10.50 1.40 -21.66
C HIS A 240 9.14 2.09 -21.86
N GLU A 241 8.12 1.70 -21.09
CA GLU A 241 6.77 2.28 -21.09
C GLU A 241 6.66 3.51 -20.18
N LEU A 242 7.59 3.66 -19.23
CA LEU A 242 7.56 4.74 -18.25
C LEU A 242 7.97 6.09 -18.88
N PRO A 243 7.55 7.24 -18.31
CA PRO A 243 7.94 8.55 -18.83
C PRO A 243 9.45 8.74 -18.94
N LYS A 244 9.93 9.53 -19.91
CA LYS A 244 11.38 9.74 -20.16
C LYS A 244 12.16 10.22 -18.93
N GLU A 245 11.54 11.07 -18.12
CA GLU A 245 12.13 11.54 -16.86
C GLU A 245 12.37 10.37 -15.90
N ILE A 246 11.38 9.47 -15.77
CA ILE A 246 11.50 8.25 -14.97
C ILE A 246 12.55 7.32 -15.56
N GLN A 247 12.60 7.15 -16.88
CA GLN A 247 13.68 6.36 -17.52
C GLN A 247 15.08 6.90 -17.18
N SER A 248 15.24 8.22 -17.09
CA SER A 248 16.49 8.85 -16.66
C SER A 248 16.85 8.50 -15.21
N HIS A 249 15.87 8.53 -14.30
CA HIS A 249 16.05 8.05 -12.92
C HIS A 249 16.49 6.59 -12.85
N LEU A 250 15.83 5.73 -13.64
CA LEU A 250 16.15 4.30 -13.72
C LEU A 250 17.57 4.04 -14.22
N ASN A 251 18.02 4.78 -15.24
CA ASN A 251 19.39 4.72 -15.73
C ASN A 251 20.40 5.15 -14.66
N ARG A 252 20.08 6.21 -13.91
CA ARG A 252 20.93 6.70 -12.82
C ARG A 252 21.07 5.70 -11.67
N LEU A 253 20.02 4.92 -11.45
CA LEU A 253 19.98 3.82 -10.49
C LEU A 253 20.53 2.50 -11.05
N ASN A 254 21.03 2.48 -12.29
CA ASN A 254 21.61 1.31 -12.95
C ASN A 254 20.72 0.06 -12.93
N ILE A 255 19.38 0.22 -13.02
CA ILE A 255 18.45 -0.92 -12.90
C ILE A 255 18.63 -1.98 -14.01
N SER A 256 19.24 -1.61 -15.14
CA SER A 256 19.47 -2.52 -16.27
C SER A 256 20.36 -3.71 -15.91
N MET A 257 21.13 -3.62 -14.82
CA MET A 257 21.90 -4.76 -14.28
C MET A 257 21.03 -5.94 -13.86
N PHE A 258 19.74 -5.70 -13.60
CA PHE A 258 18.77 -6.73 -13.24
C PHE A 258 18.11 -7.38 -14.46
N SER A 259 18.44 -6.97 -15.69
CA SER A 259 17.92 -7.61 -16.89
C SER A 259 18.39 -9.07 -16.99
N THR A 260 17.46 -9.97 -17.30
CA THR A 260 17.69 -11.43 -17.43
C THR A 260 18.55 -11.83 -18.65
N LYS A 261 19.21 -10.89 -19.36
CA LYS A 261 20.17 -11.22 -20.42
C LYS A 261 21.48 -11.80 -19.86
N ARG A 262 21.43 -13.05 -19.42
CA ARG A 262 22.45 -14.06 -19.76
C ARG A 262 21.87 -15.02 -20.80
N VAL A 263 21.68 -14.53 -22.01
CA VAL A 263 21.76 -15.44 -23.16
C VAL A 263 23.25 -15.67 -23.36
N GLN A 264 23.74 -16.86 -23.02
CA GLN A 264 25.03 -17.31 -23.55
C GLN A 264 24.94 -17.17 -25.07
N GLU A 265 25.76 -16.28 -25.65
CA GLU A 265 25.96 -16.29 -27.09
C GLU A 265 26.34 -17.73 -27.49
N PRO A 266 25.72 -18.32 -28.52
CA PRO A 266 26.14 -19.62 -28.99
C PRO A 266 27.60 -19.50 -29.39
N ILE A 267 28.46 -20.28 -28.74
CA ILE A 267 29.83 -20.51 -29.19
C ILE A 267 29.70 -20.97 -30.64
N ILE A 268 30.06 -20.09 -31.58
CA ILE A 268 30.22 -20.45 -32.98
C ILE A 268 31.38 -21.44 -32.99
N HIS A 269 31.06 -22.73 -33.01
CA HIS A 269 32.03 -23.76 -33.38
C HIS A 269 32.42 -23.51 -34.83
N LEU A 270 33.50 -22.75 -35.02
CA LEU A 270 34.24 -22.78 -36.27
C LEU A 270 34.76 -24.22 -36.43
N SER A 271 34.13 -24.94 -37.36
CA SER A 271 34.61 -26.22 -37.82
C SER A 271 35.97 -26.00 -38.51
N PRO A 272 36.98 -26.84 -38.24
CA PRO A 272 38.24 -26.73 -38.96
C PRO A 272 38.02 -27.14 -40.41
N THR A 273 38.32 -26.20 -41.29
CA THR A 273 38.57 -26.36 -42.73
C THR A 273 39.14 -27.73 -43.07
N SER A 274 38.38 -28.48 -43.87
CA SER A 274 38.88 -29.65 -44.59
C SER A 274 39.97 -29.18 -45.55
N ILE A 275 41.18 -29.66 -45.33
CA ILE A 275 42.30 -29.50 -46.27
C ILE A 275 41.98 -30.35 -47.50
N ASP A 276 41.72 -29.67 -48.60
CA ASP A 276 41.59 -30.25 -49.93
C ASP A 276 43.00 -30.64 -50.43
N ILE A 277 43.31 -31.94 -50.43
CA ILE A 277 44.55 -32.47 -50.98
C ILE A 277 44.27 -32.90 -52.41
N GLY A 278 44.52 -31.99 -53.35
CA GLY A 278 44.47 -32.28 -54.78
C GLY A 278 45.46 -33.38 -55.16
N HIS A 279 44.96 -34.41 -55.83
CA HIS A 279 45.76 -35.33 -56.64
C HIS A 279 45.97 -34.75 -58.04
N PRO A 280 47.22 -34.62 -58.53
CA PRO A 280 47.45 -34.38 -59.94
C PRO A 280 47.51 -35.72 -60.68
N GLY A 281 46.67 -35.86 -61.70
CA GLY A 281 46.73 -36.95 -62.66
C GLY A 281 47.59 -36.61 -63.87
N MET A 282 48.23 -37.67 -64.39
CA MET A 282 48.71 -37.92 -65.75
C MET A 282 50.15 -37.51 -66.11
N GLY A 283 50.90 -38.52 -66.58
CA GLY A 283 52.19 -38.40 -67.25
C GLY A 283 53.11 -39.56 -66.98
#